data_AF-A0A820LKQ5-F1
#
_entry.id   AF-A0A820LKQ5-F1
#
_cell.length_a   1.000
_cell.length_b   1.000
_cell.length_c   1.000
_cell.angle_alpha   90.00
_cell.angle_beta   90.00
_cell.angle_gamma   90.00
#
_symmetry.space_group_name_H-M   'P 1'
#
loop_
_entity.id
_entity.type
_entity.pdbx_description
1 polymer ?
#
loop_
_entity_poly.entity_id
_entity_poly.type
_entity_poly.pdbx_seq_one_letter_code
_entity_poly.pdbx_strand_id
1 'polypeptide(L)'
;CLNFQYYAYPRSSNSFLRIYSWASDESKAIGFLWPEDKSGHHITSGRWGWGIINLPVGNYSLLFRVDTYDTSAYSFALDNIDIISCDYPPTTNSYNSLLSFSCNFDNLTVCEMINDKNSTFNFTAFTGETIPDQELGPARDHTHNSTSAGFLYWNQNLPVSTNDKGRVYLSK
;
A
#
# COMPACT_ATOMS: atom_id res chain seq x y z
N CYS A 1 0.20 3.36 -15.13
CA CYS A 1 1.12 3.65 -14.03
C CYS A 1 0.36 3.56 -12.74
N LEU A 2 0.97 2.98 -11.73
CA LEU A 2 0.50 3.03 -10.36
C LEU A 2 1.27 4.14 -9.65
N ASN A 3 0.57 5.16 -9.17
CA ASN A 3 1.07 6.21 -8.29
C ASN A 3 0.49 5.97 -6.90
N PHE A 4 1.30 6.18 -5.86
CA PHE A 4 0.85 6.00 -4.49
C PHE A 4 1.79 6.68 -3.51
N GLN A 5 1.26 6.93 -2.31
CA GLN A 5 2.00 7.41 -1.18
C GLN A 5 2.11 6.29 -0.16
N TYR A 6 3.23 6.26 0.55
CA TYR A 6 3.48 5.24 1.54
C TYR A 6 4.20 5.80 2.76
N TYR A 7 3.94 5.20 3.90
CA TYR A 7 4.55 5.48 5.19
C TYR A 7 5.03 4.17 5.81
N ALA A 8 6.16 4.25 6.49
CA ALA A 8 6.79 3.19 7.26
C ALA A 8 7.42 3.81 8.51
N TYR A 9 7.31 3.15 9.66
CA TYR A 9 8.03 3.55 10.87
C TYR A 9 8.05 2.41 11.89
N PRO A 10 9.14 2.22 12.67
CA PRO A 10 10.45 2.83 12.48
C PRO A 10 11.14 2.28 11.23
N ARG A 11 12.31 2.84 10.90
CA ARG A 11 13.19 2.29 9.87
C ARG A 11 13.52 0.83 10.23
N SER A 12 13.19 -0.11 9.34
CA SER A 12 13.48 -1.53 9.51
C SER A 12 14.40 -2.06 8.41
N SER A 13 15.26 -3.02 8.75
CA SER A 13 15.94 -3.89 7.78
C SER A 13 15.23 -5.23 7.57
N ASN A 14 14.15 -5.48 8.31
CA ASN A 14 13.52 -6.80 8.44
C ASN A 14 11.99 -6.76 8.28
N SER A 15 11.41 -5.62 7.94
CA SER A 15 9.98 -5.48 7.68
C SER A 15 9.75 -4.59 6.48
N PHE A 16 8.88 -5.01 5.57
CA PHE A 16 8.81 -4.44 4.23
C PHE A 16 7.39 -4.32 3.73
N LEU A 17 7.06 -3.14 3.20
CA LEU A 17 5.95 -2.95 2.27
C LEU A 17 6.42 -3.34 0.87
N ARG A 18 5.64 -4.15 0.17
CA ARG A 18 5.95 -4.68 -1.16
C ARG A 18 4.71 -4.67 -2.04
N ILE A 19 4.92 -4.50 -3.34
CA ILE A 19 3.84 -4.56 -4.33
C ILE A 19 4.18 -5.62 -5.37
N TYR A 20 3.20 -6.46 -5.67
CA TYR A 20 3.31 -7.56 -6.61
C TYR A 20 2.17 -7.53 -7.63
N SER A 21 2.43 -8.03 -8.84
CA SER A 21 1.37 -8.60 -9.67
C SER A 21 1.04 -9.99 -9.15
N TRP A 22 -0.24 -10.25 -8.92
CA TRP A 22 -0.77 -11.46 -8.30
C TRP A 22 -1.67 -12.18 -9.30
N ALA A 23 -1.58 -13.51 -9.37
CA ALA A 23 -2.39 -14.28 -10.32
C ALA A 23 -3.89 -13.96 -10.16
N SER A 24 -4.65 -13.94 -11.25
CA SER A 24 -6.08 -13.58 -11.23
C SER A 24 -6.95 -14.56 -10.44
N ASP A 25 -6.45 -15.79 -10.23
CA ASP A 25 -7.05 -16.78 -9.33
C ASP A 25 -6.61 -16.60 -7.87
N GLU A 26 -5.85 -15.54 -7.59
CA GLU A 26 -5.34 -15.15 -6.27
C GLU A 26 -4.49 -16.25 -5.62
N SER A 27 -3.89 -17.14 -6.43
CA SER A 27 -3.13 -18.29 -5.91
C SER A 27 -1.70 -17.93 -5.51
N LYS A 28 -1.01 -17.07 -6.27
CA LYS A 28 0.42 -16.79 -6.10
C LYS A 28 0.87 -15.47 -6.73
N ALA A 29 1.91 -14.88 -6.15
CA ALA A 29 2.60 -13.74 -6.77
C ALA A 29 3.28 -14.20 -8.07
N ILE A 30 3.07 -13.45 -9.15
CA ILE A 30 3.61 -13.75 -10.49
C ILE A 30 4.65 -12.72 -10.95
N GLY A 31 4.79 -11.60 -10.22
CA GLY A 31 5.81 -10.59 -10.48
C GLY A 31 5.99 -9.67 -9.30
N PHE A 32 7.23 -9.33 -8.99
CA PHE A 32 7.56 -8.33 -7.97
C PHE A 32 7.69 -6.95 -8.65
N LEU A 33 6.95 -5.97 -8.16
CA LEU A 33 6.81 -4.66 -8.78
C LEU A 33 7.49 -3.54 -8.00
N TRP A 34 7.50 -3.60 -6.66
CA TRP A 34 8.06 -2.53 -5.84
C TRP A 34 8.54 -2.99 -4.46
N PRO A 35 9.66 -2.43 -3.94
CA PRO A 35 10.50 -1.38 -4.56
C PRO A 35 11.44 -1.85 -5.67
N GLU A 36 11.74 -0.98 -6.64
CA GLU A 36 12.54 -1.30 -7.85
C GLU A 36 13.91 -1.91 -7.52
N ASP A 37 14.59 -1.36 -6.52
CA ASP A 37 15.94 -1.77 -6.14
C ASP A 37 16.00 -3.15 -5.45
N LYS A 38 14.84 -3.75 -5.15
CA LYS A 38 14.65 -5.02 -4.43
C LYS A 38 15.35 -5.07 -3.07
N SER A 39 15.95 -3.96 -2.62
CA SER A 39 16.65 -3.86 -1.34
C SER A 39 15.66 -3.84 -0.19
N GLY A 40 14.40 -3.50 -0.50
CA GLY A 40 13.35 -3.25 0.49
C GLY A 40 13.63 -2.00 1.33
N HIS A 41 14.70 -1.26 1.01
CA HIS A 41 15.27 -0.23 1.86
C HIS A 41 14.71 1.15 1.53
N HIS A 42 13.39 1.24 1.37
CA HIS A 42 12.72 2.53 1.23
C HIS A 42 12.19 2.99 2.58
N ILE A 43 13.10 3.65 3.26
CA ILE A 43 12.94 4.26 4.56
C ILE A 43 12.08 5.50 4.36
N THR A 44 10.83 5.41 4.80
CA THR A 44 10.35 6.60 5.49
C THR A 44 10.66 6.36 6.95
N SER A 45 11.36 7.30 7.60
CA SER A 45 11.60 7.24 9.04
C SER A 45 10.47 8.00 9.70
N GLY A 46 9.23 7.54 9.49
CA GLY A 46 8.04 8.25 9.95
C GLY A 46 7.71 9.50 9.13
N ARG A 47 7.97 9.45 7.81
CA ARG A 47 7.56 10.50 6.86
C ARG A 47 6.73 9.87 5.76
N TRP A 48 6.00 10.65 4.99
CA TRP A 48 5.39 10.11 3.78
C TRP A 48 6.41 10.10 2.65
N GLY A 49 6.40 9.03 1.87
CA GLY A 49 7.15 8.85 0.64
C GLY A 49 6.19 8.64 -0.53
N TRP A 50 6.73 8.68 -1.74
CA TRP A 50 5.96 8.55 -2.96
C TRP A 50 6.58 7.51 -3.89
N GLY A 51 5.74 6.70 -4.53
CA GLY A 51 6.14 5.65 -5.45
C GLY A 51 5.41 5.75 -6.79
N ILE A 52 6.15 5.46 -7.87
CA ILE A 52 5.60 5.19 -9.20
C ILE A 52 6.03 3.80 -9.66
N ILE A 53 5.11 3.08 -10.26
CA ILE A 53 5.36 1.79 -10.91
C ILE A 53 4.78 1.77 -12.32
N ASN A 54 5.60 1.38 -13.29
CA ASN A 54 5.14 0.98 -14.62
C ASN A 54 4.47 -0.39 -14.53
N LEU A 55 3.15 -0.41 -14.67
CA LEU A 55 2.36 -1.62 -14.54
C LEU A 55 2.46 -2.49 -15.81
N PRO A 56 2.68 -3.81 -15.70
CA PRO A 56 2.68 -4.69 -16.87
C PRO A 56 1.29 -4.75 -17.53
N VAL A 57 1.28 -5.00 -18.84
CA VAL A 57 0.03 -5.26 -19.57
C VAL A 57 -0.40 -6.70 -19.31
N GLY A 58 -1.70 -6.90 -19.03
CA GLY A 58 -2.26 -8.21 -18.72
C GLY A 58 -3.31 -8.17 -17.61
N ASN A 59 -3.89 -9.33 -17.34
CA ASN A 59 -4.86 -9.58 -16.27
C ASN A 59 -4.12 -10.17 -15.05
N TYR A 60 -4.26 -9.53 -13.89
CA TYR A 60 -3.62 -9.88 -12.62
C TYR A 60 -4.13 -8.96 -11.51
N SER A 61 -4.27 -9.43 -10.28
CA SER A 61 -4.56 -8.51 -9.17
C SER A 61 -3.30 -7.75 -8.74
N LEU A 62 -3.43 -6.51 -8.28
CA LEU A 62 -2.33 -5.78 -7.63
C LEU A 62 -2.34 -6.08 -6.14
N LEU A 63 -1.30 -6.74 -5.65
CA LEU A 63 -1.17 -7.11 -4.25
C LEU A 63 -0.21 -6.16 -3.54
N PHE A 64 -0.72 -5.42 -2.55
CA PHE A 64 0.07 -4.69 -1.56
C PHE A 64 0.25 -5.59 -0.35
N ARG A 65 1.50 -5.76 0.07
CA ARG A 65 1.84 -6.71 1.13
C ARG A 65 2.82 -6.13 2.13
N VAL A 66 2.54 -6.32 3.41
CA VAL A 66 3.51 -6.17 4.49
C VAL A 66 4.03 -7.56 4.85
N ASP A 67 5.35 -7.69 4.93
CA ASP A 67 6.05 -8.84 5.46
C ASP A 67 6.93 -8.41 6.63
N THR A 68 6.77 -9.04 7.80
CA THR A 68 7.66 -8.88 8.94
C THR A 68 8.53 -10.11 9.15
N TYR A 69 9.79 -9.89 9.53
CA TYR A 69 10.76 -10.95 9.87
C TYR A 69 11.35 -10.79 11.27
N ASP A 70 10.86 -9.84 12.06
CA ASP A 70 11.16 -9.72 13.48
C ASP A 70 9.91 -9.29 14.27
N THR A 71 10.05 -9.12 15.58
CA THR A 71 8.95 -8.86 16.51
C THR A 71 8.82 -7.38 16.90
N SER A 72 9.52 -6.48 16.23
CA SER A 72 9.43 -5.05 16.54
C SER A 72 8.10 -4.49 16.02
N ALA A 73 7.59 -3.46 16.68
CA ALA A 73 6.38 -2.80 16.24
C ALA A 73 6.68 -1.94 15.00
N TYR A 74 5.98 -2.19 13.89
CA TYR A 74 6.15 -1.46 12.64
C TYR A 74 4.81 -0.96 12.09
N SER A 75 4.73 0.33 11.82
CA SER A 75 3.59 0.95 11.18
C SER A 75 3.84 1.06 9.69
N PHE A 76 2.88 0.59 8.90
CA PHE A 76 2.84 0.79 7.45
C PHE A 76 1.51 1.43 7.09
N ALA A 77 1.56 2.47 6.25
CA ALA A 77 0.36 3.04 5.67
C ALA A 77 0.55 3.34 4.19
N LEU A 78 -0.58 3.38 3.49
CA LEU A 78 -0.71 3.73 2.09
C LEU A 78 -1.73 4.86 1.99
N ASP A 79 -1.53 5.72 1.01
CA ASP A 79 -2.46 6.80 0.72
C ASP A 79 -2.42 7.14 -0.78
N ASN A 80 -3.47 7.80 -1.30
CA ASN A 80 -3.58 8.30 -2.67
C ASN A 80 -3.14 7.29 -3.75
N ILE A 81 -3.78 6.12 -3.75
CA ILE A 81 -3.49 5.07 -4.72
C ILE A 81 -4.24 5.36 -6.02
N ASP A 82 -3.49 5.66 -7.07
CA ASP A 82 -4.01 6.01 -8.39
C ASP A 82 -3.44 5.11 -9.49
N ILE A 83 -4.31 4.51 -10.29
CA ILE A 83 -3.97 3.83 -11.54
C ILE A 83 -4.43 4.71 -12.69
N ILE A 84 -3.46 5.35 -13.34
CA ILE A 84 -3.67 6.26 -14.48
C ILE A 84 -2.77 5.87 -15.65
N SER A 85 -3.03 6.39 -16.85
CA SER A 85 -2.12 6.18 -17.98
C SER A 85 -0.72 6.71 -17.65
N CYS A 86 0.32 5.97 -18.06
CA CYS A 86 1.70 6.45 -17.95
C CYS A 86 2.04 7.51 -19.01
N ASP A 87 1.23 7.62 -20.07
CA ASP A 87 1.54 8.46 -21.21
C ASP A 87 1.28 9.93 -20.85
N TYR A 88 2.35 10.72 -20.76
CA TYR A 88 2.28 12.17 -20.67
C TYR A 88 3.01 12.82 -21.85
N PRO A 89 2.36 13.66 -22.67
CA PRO A 89 0.92 13.93 -22.69
C PRO A 89 0.12 12.72 -23.20
N PRO A 90 -1.17 12.60 -22.85
CA PRO A 90 -2.02 11.52 -23.34
C PRO A 90 -2.05 11.57 -24.87
N THR A 91 -1.57 10.52 -25.52
CA THR A 91 -1.66 10.42 -26.98
C THR A 91 -3.12 10.18 -27.38
N THR A 92 -3.53 10.67 -28.56
CA THR A 92 -4.88 10.47 -29.10
C THR A 92 -5.23 8.99 -29.33
N ASN A 93 -4.21 8.12 -29.32
CA ASN A 93 -4.37 6.68 -29.23
C ASN A 93 -4.35 6.28 -27.76
N SER A 94 -5.32 6.76 -26.98
CA SER A 94 -5.56 6.21 -25.65
C SER A 94 -5.95 4.76 -25.85
N TYR A 95 -5.01 3.84 -25.63
CA TYR A 95 -5.41 2.50 -25.22
C TYR A 95 -6.39 2.73 -24.07
N ASN A 96 -7.63 2.29 -24.23
CA ASN A 96 -8.58 2.28 -23.12
C ASN A 96 -7.87 1.51 -22.00
N SER A 97 -7.25 2.23 -21.07
CA SER A 97 -6.82 1.69 -19.81
C SER A 97 -8.13 1.31 -19.16
N LEU A 98 -8.57 0.08 -19.40
CA LEU A 98 -9.83 -0.45 -18.87
C LEU A 98 -9.85 -0.42 -17.34
N LEU A 99 -8.74 -0.03 -16.71
CA LEU A 99 -8.65 0.29 -15.29
C LEU A 99 -8.20 1.73 -15.10
N SER A 100 -9.12 2.53 -14.59
CA SER A 100 -8.87 3.71 -13.78
C SER A 100 -9.27 3.35 -12.35
N PHE A 101 -8.37 3.53 -11.39
CA PHE A 101 -8.66 3.40 -9.97
C PHE A 101 -8.07 4.61 -9.26
N SER A 102 -8.80 5.15 -8.28
CA SER A 102 -8.34 6.27 -7.46
C SER A 102 -8.93 6.12 -6.06
N CYS A 103 -8.09 6.19 -5.04
CA CYS A 103 -8.51 6.09 -3.66
C CYS A 103 -7.58 6.88 -2.73
N ASN A 104 -8.15 7.86 -2.05
CA ASN A 104 -7.47 8.71 -1.06
C ASN A 104 -7.90 8.41 0.40
N PHE A 105 -8.75 7.40 0.61
CA PHE A 105 -9.19 6.92 1.93
C PHE A 105 -9.90 7.93 2.86
N ASP A 106 -10.17 9.17 2.42
CA ASP A 106 -10.78 10.23 3.25
C ASP A 106 -12.16 9.89 3.79
N ASN A 107 -12.92 9.06 3.06
CA ASN A 107 -14.23 8.58 3.51
C ASN A 107 -14.14 7.39 4.48
N LEU A 108 -12.94 7.03 4.95
CA LEU A 108 -12.66 5.93 5.87
C LEU A 108 -13.15 4.57 5.36
N THR A 109 -12.98 4.33 4.06
CA THR A 109 -13.25 3.04 3.41
C THR A 109 -11.99 2.52 2.73
N VAL A 110 -11.88 1.22 2.52
CA VAL A 110 -10.80 0.61 1.72
C VAL A 110 -11.03 0.74 0.20
N CYS A 111 -11.98 1.58 -0.22
CA CYS A 111 -12.47 1.69 -1.59
C CYS A 111 -12.88 0.30 -2.15
N GLU A 112 -12.41 -0.05 -3.36
CA GLU A 112 -12.68 -1.34 -4.01
C GLU A 112 -11.63 -2.40 -3.65
N MET A 113 -10.66 -2.08 -2.78
CA MET A 113 -9.61 -3.01 -2.40
C MET A 113 -10.14 -4.06 -1.42
N ILE A 114 -9.57 -5.27 -1.50
CA ILE A 114 -10.01 -6.44 -0.74
C ILE A 114 -8.88 -6.90 0.18
N ASN A 115 -9.18 -7.10 1.47
CA ASN A 115 -8.25 -7.74 2.39
C ASN A 115 -8.19 -9.25 2.12
N ASP A 116 -6.99 -9.79 1.91
CA ASP A 116 -6.75 -11.22 1.73
C ASP A 116 -7.00 -11.95 3.05
N LYS A 117 -7.77 -13.05 2.99
CA LYS A 117 -8.14 -13.88 4.15
C LYS A 117 -6.95 -14.55 4.83
N ASN A 118 -5.81 -14.63 4.15
CA ASN A 118 -4.57 -15.19 4.66
C ASN A 118 -3.65 -14.11 5.26
N SER A 119 -4.16 -12.91 5.52
CA SER A 119 -3.48 -11.88 6.30
C SER A 119 -3.57 -12.21 7.79
N THR A 120 -2.49 -11.96 8.55
CA THR A 120 -2.57 -11.94 10.01
C THR A 120 -3.30 -10.69 10.49
N PHE A 121 -3.00 -9.55 9.86
CA PHE A 121 -3.64 -8.27 10.14
C PHE A 121 -4.12 -7.63 8.85
N ASN A 122 -5.31 -7.03 8.90
CA ASN A 122 -5.94 -6.38 7.76
C ASN A 122 -5.43 -4.95 7.61
N PHE A 123 -5.56 -4.43 6.40
CA PHE A 123 -5.53 -3.00 6.15
C PHE A 123 -6.88 -2.38 6.48
N THR A 124 -6.87 -1.26 7.19
CA THR A 124 -8.05 -0.51 7.61
C THR A 124 -7.81 0.97 7.36
N ALA A 125 -8.82 1.67 6.85
CA ALA A 125 -8.74 3.11 6.69
C ALA A 125 -8.90 3.80 8.05
N PHE A 126 -7.93 4.63 8.42
CA PHE A 126 -7.94 5.43 9.64
C PHE A 126 -7.53 6.86 9.34
N THR A 127 -7.84 7.74 10.28
CA THR A 127 -7.23 9.07 10.39
C THR A 127 -6.11 9.04 11.41
N GLY A 128 -5.27 10.08 11.43
CA GLY A 128 -4.23 10.26 12.45
C GLY A 128 -4.77 10.32 13.89
N GLU A 129 -6.01 10.75 14.08
CA GLU A 129 -6.69 10.77 15.38
C GLU A 129 -7.17 9.39 15.83
N THR A 130 -7.45 8.49 14.90
CA THR A 130 -8.15 7.22 15.17
C THR A 130 -7.26 5.99 15.10
N ILE A 131 -6.00 6.12 14.67
CA ILE A 131 -5.09 4.98 14.63
C ILE A 131 -4.87 4.41 16.04
N PRO A 132 -4.87 3.07 16.22
CA PRO A 132 -4.70 2.45 17.53
C PRO A 132 -3.37 2.78 18.22
N ASP A 133 -2.31 2.96 17.42
CA ASP A 133 -0.96 3.27 17.89
C ASP A 133 -0.47 4.60 17.29
N GLN A 134 -0.95 5.69 17.88
CA GLN A 134 -0.66 7.07 17.45
C GLN A 134 0.83 7.42 17.47
N GLU A 135 1.63 6.75 18.30
CA GLU A 135 3.07 7.02 18.42
C GLU A 135 3.88 6.42 17.28
N LEU A 136 3.41 5.31 16.71
CA LEU A 136 4.11 4.62 15.62
C LEU A 136 3.53 4.95 14.23
N GLY A 137 2.24 5.24 14.13
CA GLY A 137 1.57 5.48 12.85
C GLY A 137 1.71 6.93 12.34
N PRO A 138 1.22 7.23 11.12
CA PRO A 138 1.17 8.60 10.63
C PRO A 138 0.23 9.45 11.49
N ALA A 139 0.75 10.54 12.04
CA ALA A 139 -0.08 11.49 12.80
C ALA A 139 -1.03 12.31 11.91
N ARG A 140 -0.74 12.41 10.60
CA ARG A 140 -1.47 13.21 9.62
C ARG A 140 -1.49 12.52 8.27
N ASP A 141 -2.60 12.67 7.57
CA ASP A 141 -2.74 12.38 6.14
C ASP A 141 -1.72 13.17 5.32
N HIS A 142 -1.23 12.55 4.24
CA HIS A 142 -0.26 13.16 3.35
C HIS A 142 -0.85 14.31 2.53
N THR A 143 -2.04 14.12 1.96
CA THR A 143 -2.64 15.07 1.00
C THR A 143 -2.93 16.43 1.62
N HIS A 144 -3.59 16.38 2.77
CA HIS A 144 -4.14 17.55 3.43
C HIS A 144 -3.27 18.02 4.59
N ASN A 145 -2.23 17.26 4.96
CA ASN A 145 -1.49 17.45 6.22
C ASN A 145 -2.46 17.59 7.41
N SER A 146 -3.51 16.77 7.40
CA SER A 146 -4.64 16.84 8.33
C SER A 146 -4.65 15.61 9.24
N THR A 147 -5.04 15.81 10.50
CA THR A 147 -5.25 14.71 11.45
C THR A 147 -6.55 13.96 11.21
N SER A 148 -7.49 14.54 10.45
CA SER A 148 -8.83 14.02 10.20
C SER A 148 -9.05 13.45 8.80
N ALA A 149 -8.08 13.63 7.89
CA ALA A 149 -8.10 12.99 6.57
C ALA A 149 -7.57 11.56 6.68
N GLY A 150 -7.97 10.72 5.73
CA GLY A 150 -7.84 9.27 5.85
C GLY A 150 -6.60 8.72 5.16
N PHE A 151 -6.13 7.57 5.64
CA PHE A 151 -5.11 6.77 4.98
C PHE A 151 -5.35 5.29 5.29
N LEU A 152 -4.85 4.40 4.45
CA LEU A 152 -4.96 2.95 4.65
C LEU A 152 -3.80 2.45 5.50
N TYR A 153 -4.09 2.03 6.72
CA TYR A 153 -3.11 1.55 7.69
C TYR A 153 -3.11 0.04 7.81
N TRP A 154 -1.94 -0.59 7.89
CA TRP A 154 -1.83 -2.00 8.29
C TRP A 154 -2.16 -2.12 9.79
N ASN A 155 -3.43 -2.43 10.08
CA ASN A 155 -4.02 -2.42 11.42
C ASN A 155 -3.54 -3.62 12.25
N GLN A 156 -2.27 -3.57 12.63
CA GLN A 156 -1.66 -4.51 13.53
C GLN A 156 -2.15 -4.27 14.96
N ASN A 157 -2.39 -5.36 15.68
CA ASN A 157 -2.54 -5.33 17.14
C ASN A 157 -1.26 -5.92 17.74
N LEU A 158 -0.67 -5.23 18.71
CA LEU A 158 0.50 -5.75 19.43
C LEU A 158 0.11 -6.95 20.32
N PRO A 159 0.98 -7.97 20.48
CA PRO A 159 2.34 -8.06 19.97
C PRO A 159 2.44 -8.58 18.51
N VAL A 160 3.43 -8.10 17.76
CA VAL A 160 3.75 -8.57 16.39
C VAL A 160 4.67 -9.79 16.44
N SER A 161 4.45 -10.75 15.54
CA SER A 161 5.18 -12.00 15.37
C SER A 161 6.04 -11.99 14.09
N THR A 162 7.06 -12.85 14.04
CA THR A 162 8.04 -12.97 12.94
C THR A 162 7.50 -13.58 11.63
N ASN A 163 6.17 -13.66 11.47
CA ASN A 163 5.54 -14.15 10.24
C ASN A 163 4.25 -13.39 9.91
N ASP A 164 4.01 -12.26 10.58
CA ASP A 164 2.80 -11.49 10.35
C ASP A 164 2.79 -10.87 8.96
N LYS A 165 1.61 -10.90 8.36
CA LYS A 165 1.40 -10.43 6.99
C LYS A 165 0.16 -9.58 6.93
N GLY A 166 0.26 -8.47 6.22
CA GLY A 166 -0.88 -7.74 5.70
C GLY A 166 -0.94 -7.94 4.21
N ARG A 167 -2.10 -8.26 3.65
CA ARG A 167 -2.31 -8.36 2.21
C ARG A 167 -3.62 -7.71 1.84
N VAL A 168 -3.54 -6.71 0.97
CA VAL A 168 -4.71 -6.06 0.38
C VAL A 168 -4.48 -5.98 -1.12
N TYR A 169 -5.53 -6.24 -1.90
CA TYR A 169 -5.40 -6.29 -3.35
C TYR A 169 -6.55 -5.62 -4.09
N LEU A 170 -6.26 -5.23 -5.33
CA LEU A 170 -7.24 -4.73 -6.29
C LEU A 170 -7.26 -5.67 -7.49
N SER A 171 -8.44 -6.20 -7.84
CA SER A 171 -8.60 -7.08 -9.00
C SER A 171 -8.57 -6.27 -10.30
N LYS A 172 -7.84 -6.78 -11.30
CA LYS A 172 -7.63 -6.16 -12.61
C LYS A 172 -8.21 -7.02 -13.73
#